data_AF-A0A250WU22-F1
#
_entry.id   AF-A0A250WU22-F1
#
_cell.length_a   1.000
_cell.length_b   1.000
_cell.length_c   1.000
_cell.angle_alpha   90.00
_cell.angle_beta   90.00
_cell.angle_gamma   90.00
#
_symmetry.space_group_name_H-M   'P 1'
#
loop_
_entity.id
_entity.type
_entity.pdbx_description
1 polymer ?
#
loop_
_entity_poly.entity_id
_entity_poly.type
_entity_poly.pdbx_seq_one_letter_code
_entity_poly.pdbx_strand_id
1 'polypeptide(L)'
;MSALNAANLQRVLSADTSAGSLKVHELANYALAGATPLAILSSPGSLIQKGTDMVLAVAIPAHMHITMNACVTDYLPKAARGPARYFLLGTSTITFLGLMKLNLISGPGITESIRGLWYRPKKDGPTPTVKK
;
A
#
# COMPACT_ATOMS: atom_id res chain seq x y z
N MET A 1 -7.50 10.63 29.46
CA MET A 1 -7.64 10.29 28.01
C MET A 1 -6.37 10.53 27.19
N SER A 2 -5.42 11.40 27.60
CA SER A 2 -4.17 11.68 26.85
C SER A 2 -3.17 10.52 26.80
N ALA A 3 -3.00 9.77 27.90
CA ALA A 3 -2.02 8.68 27.97
C ALA A 3 -2.35 7.49 27.05
N LEU A 4 -3.64 7.18 26.87
CA LEU A 4 -4.09 6.12 25.96
C LEU A 4 -3.75 6.46 24.51
N ASN A 5 -3.91 7.72 24.12
CA ASN A 5 -3.56 8.21 22.78
C ASN A 5 -2.05 8.17 22.54
N ALA A 6 -1.24 8.54 23.54
CA ALA A 6 0.21 8.45 23.45
C ALA A 6 0.69 6.99 23.31
N ALA A 7 0.09 6.06 24.07
CA ALA A 7 0.41 4.63 23.97
C ALA A 7 0.02 4.04 22.60
N ASN A 8 -1.14 4.42 22.06
CA ASN A 8 -1.57 3.99 20.73
C ASN A 8 -0.65 4.55 19.64
N LEU A 9 -0.29 5.83 19.72
CA LEU A 9 0.64 6.44 18.78
C LEU A 9 2.01 5.77 18.83
N GLN A 10 2.51 5.44 20.02
CA GLN A 10 3.77 4.72 20.16
C GLN A 10 3.73 3.31 19.57
N ARG A 11 2.59 2.60 19.67
CA ARG A 11 2.40 1.30 19.00
C ARG A 11 2.46 1.41 17.48
N VAL A 12 1.96 2.51 16.92
CA VAL A 12 2.02 2.76 15.47
C VAL A 12 3.43 3.18 15.05
N LEU A 13 4.06 4.11 15.78
CA LEU A 13 5.42 4.55 15.47
C LEU A 13 6.46 3.44 15.67
N SER A 14 6.22 2.51 16.59
CA SER A 14 7.11 1.39 16.92
C SER A 14 6.51 0.06 16.50
N ALA A 15 5.89 0.02 15.33
CA ALA A 15 5.05 -1.11 14.89
C ALA A 15 5.81 -2.44 14.74
N ASP A 16 7.14 -2.41 14.61
CA ASP A 16 8.01 -3.57 14.57
C ASP A 16 8.17 -4.30 15.93
N THR A 17 7.89 -3.61 17.04
CA THR A 17 8.09 -4.15 18.41
C THR A 17 6.78 -4.49 19.13
N SER A 18 5.66 -4.13 18.52
CA SER A 18 4.32 -4.21 19.11
C SER A 18 3.68 -5.56 18.74
N ALA A 19 3.30 -6.37 19.74
CA ALA A 19 2.67 -7.67 19.52
C ALA A 19 1.38 -7.59 18.68
N GLY A 20 0.58 -6.53 18.86
CA GLY A 20 -0.62 -6.29 18.06
C GLY A 20 -0.28 -5.97 16.60
N SER A 21 0.74 -5.13 16.38
CA SER A 21 1.20 -4.78 15.04
C SER A 21 1.79 -5.99 14.31
N LEU A 22 2.51 -6.88 15.00
CA LEU A 22 3.02 -8.11 14.39
C LEU A 22 1.91 -9.05 13.91
N LYS A 23 0.78 -9.13 14.63
CA LYS A 23 -0.40 -9.86 14.14
C LYS A 23 -1.01 -9.23 12.89
N VAL A 24 -1.07 -7.89 12.85
CA VAL A 24 -1.51 -7.16 11.66
C VAL A 24 -0.57 -7.41 10.48
N HIS A 25 0.73 -7.47 10.73
CA HIS A 25 1.74 -7.79 9.72
C HIS A 25 1.56 -9.20 9.16
N GLU A 26 1.36 -10.19 10.01
CA GLU A 26 1.09 -11.57 9.58
C GLU A 26 -0.19 -11.64 8.74
N LEU A 27 -1.28 -11.00 9.17
CA LEU A 27 -2.50 -10.92 8.38
C LEU A 27 -2.28 -10.23 7.03
N ALA A 28 -1.51 -9.14 7.01
CA ALA A 28 -1.16 -8.44 5.77
C ALA A 28 -0.34 -9.34 4.83
N ASN A 29 0.56 -10.19 5.35
CA ASN A 29 1.30 -11.15 4.55
C ASN A 29 0.37 -12.15 3.86
N TYR A 30 -0.57 -12.75 4.60
CA TYR A 30 -1.55 -13.67 4.02
C TYR A 30 -2.47 -12.96 3.02
N ALA A 31 -2.91 -11.75 3.34
CA ALA A 31 -3.73 -10.95 2.45
C ALA A 31 -3.01 -10.65 1.13
N LEU A 32 -1.74 -10.25 1.17
CA LEU A 32 -0.92 -10.01 -0.02
C LEU A 32 -0.65 -11.30 -0.81
N ALA A 33 -0.34 -12.40 -0.11
CA ALA A 33 -0.11 -13.70 -0.73
C ALA A 33 -1.33 -14.21 -1.50
N GLY A 34 -2.54 -13.99 -0.97
CA GLY A 34 -3.79 -14.34 -1.66
C GLY A 34 -4.22 -13.31 -2.73
N ALA A 35 -4.07 -12.02 -2.44
CA ALA A 35 -4.49 -10.95 -3.35
C ALA A 35 -3.63 -10.90 -4.62
N THR A 36 -2.35 -11.26 -4.55
CA THR A 36 -1.45 -11.23 -5.71
C THR A 36 -1.91 -12.14 -6.86
N PRO A 37 -2.14 -13.45 -6.67
CA PRO A 37 -2.66 -14.31 -7.74
C PRO A 37 -4.08 -13.91 -8.16
N LEU A 38 -4.91 -13.45 -7.22
CA LEU A 38 -6.25 -12.93 -7.56
C LEU A 38 -6.19 -11.71 -8.48
N ALA A 39 -5.23 -10.80 -8.26
CA ALA A 39 -5.04 -9.62 -9.11
C ALA A 39 -4.69 -10.04 -10.55
N ILE A 40 -3.78 -11.00 -10.69
CA ILE A 40 -3.35 -11.52 -12.00
C ILE A 40 -4.52 -12.19 -12.74
N LEU A 41 -5.30 -13.02 -12.03
CA LEU A 41 -6.40 -13.80 -12.61
C LEU A 41 -7.69 -13.01 -12.80
N SER A 42 -7.82 -11.85 -12.17
CA SER A 42 -9.03 -11.04 -12.25
C SER A 42 -9.21 -10.40 -13.64
N SER A 43 -10.45 -10.42 -14.13
CA SER A 43 -10.82 -9.73 -15.36
C SER A 43 -10.96 -8.22 -15.12
N PRO A 44 -10.56 -7.36 -16.08
CA PRO A 44 -10.71 -5.92 -15.97
C PRO A 44 -12.16 -5.50 -15.68
N GLY A 45 -12.35 -4.60 -14.71
CA GLY A 45 -13.64 -4.07 -14.28
C GLY A 45 -14.47 -5.00 -13.37
N SER A 46 -14.04 -6.24 -13.15
CA SER A 46 -14.79 -7.23 -12.36
C SER A 46 -14.87 -6.87 -10.87
N LEU A 47 -15.87 -7.39 -10.15
CA LEU A 47 -15.98 -7.23 -8.70
C LEU A 47 -14.78 -7.86 -7.97
N ILE A 48 -14.24 -8.96 -8.50
CA ILE A 48 -13.05 -9.62 -7.96
C ILE A 48 -11.84 -8.69 -8.07
N GLN A 49 -11.64 -8.03 -9.22
CA GLN A 49 -10.56 -7.04 -9.39
C GLN A 49 -10.70 -5.89 -8.39
N LYS A 50 -11.88 -5.25 -8.31
CA LYS A 50 -12.13 -4.14 -7.39
C LYS A 50 -11.94 -4.53 -5.92
N GLY A 51 -12.41 -5.71 -5.53
CA GLY A 51 -12.21 -6.25 -4.18
C GLY A 51 -10.74 -6.52 -3.89
N THR A 52 -10.03 -7.10 -4.84
CA THR A 52 -8.59 -7.36 -4.74
C THR A 52 -7.80 -6.07 -4.62
N ASP A 53 -8.12 -5.06 -5.43
CA ASP A 53 -7.49 -3.75 -5.38
C ASP A 53 -7.68 -3.09 -4.01
N MET A 54 -8.86 -3.21 -3.40
CA MET A 54 -9.12 -2.71 -2.05
C MET A 54 -8.28 -3.43 -0.99
N VAL A 55 -8.17 -4.76 -1.07
CA VAL A 55 -7.30 -5.53 -0.19
C VAL A 55 -5.85 -5.09 -0.34
N LEU A 56 -5.35 -4.98 -1.57
CA LEU A 56 -3.98 -4.52 -1.86
C LEU A 56 -3.73 -3.11 -1.31
N ALA A 57 -4.68 -2.20 -1.48
CA ALA A 57 -4.50 -0.81 -1.05
C ALA A 57 -4.44 -0.62 0.47
N VAL A 58 -4.98 -1.57 1.25
CA VAL A 58 -4.84 -1.59 2.72
C VAL A 58 -3.62 -2.41 3.14
N ALA A 59 -3.46 -3.61 2.57
CA ALA A 59 -2.44 -4.57 2.97
C ALA A 59 -1.03 -4.09 2.60
N ILE A 60 -0.84 -3.44 1.45
CA ILE A 60 0.47 -2.94 1.02
C ILE A 60 0.99 -1.89 2.03
N PRO A 61 0.30 -0.77 2.33
CA PRO A 61 0.80 0.20 3.29
C PRO A 61 0.99 -0.38 4.69
N ALA A 62 0.08 -1.27 5.14
CA ALA A 62 0.19 -1.90 6.46
C ALA A 62 1.44 -2.78 6.58
N HIS A 63 1.66 -3.66 5.60
CA HIS A 63 2.86 -4.51 5.52
C HIS A 63 4.13 -3.64 5.47
N MET A 64 4.18 -2.70 4.52
CA MET A 64 5.35 -1.85 4.29
C MET A 64 5.68 -0.95 5.49
N HIS A 65 4.67 -0.42 6.19
CA HIS A 65 4.90 0.39 7.38
C HIS A 65 5.60 -0.41 8.49
N ILE A 66 5.18 -1.65 8.70
CA ILE A 66 5.71 -2.49 9.79
C ILE A 66 7.10 -3.00 9.44
N THR A 67 7.32 -3.48 8.22
CA THR A 67 8.64 -3.97 7.78
C THR A 67 9.66 -2.84 7.71
N MET A 68 9.28 -1.66 7.24
CA MET A 68 10.20 -0.52 7.19
C MET A 68 10.55 0.00 8.58
N ASN A 69 9.67 -0.14 9.57
CA ASN A 69 10.01 0.15 10.97
C ASN A 69 11.11 -0.79 11.50
N ALA A 70 11.11 -2.06 11.09
CA ALA A 70 12.20 -2.99 11.42
C ALA A 70 13.52 -2.53 10.79
N CYS A 71 13.51 -2.13 9.51
CA CYS A 71 14.69 -1.54 8.87
C CYS A 71 15.20 -0.28 9.61
N VAL A 72 14.29 0.58 10.09
CA VAL A 72 14.69 1.75 10.90
C VAL A 72 15.37 1.32 12.19
N THR A 73 14.88 0.27 12.83
CA THR A 73 15.49 -0.29 14.04
C THR A 73 16.88 -0.88 13.79
N ASP A 74 17.05 -1.59 12.68
CA ASP A 74 18.29 -2.29 12.36
C ASP A 74 19.40 -1.35 11.90
N TYR A 75 19.06 -0.33 11.10
CA TYR A 75 20.06 0.47 10.40
C TYR A 75 20.25 1.89 10.94
N LEU A 76 19.28 2.47 11.68
CA LEU A 76 19.42 3.82 12.21
C LEU A 76 19.94 3.86 13.65
N PRO A 77 20.82 4.83 13.97
CA PRO A 77 21.24 5.07 15.35
C PRO A 77 20.05 5.53 16.19
N LYS A 78 20.04 5.20 17.49
CA LYS A 78 18.91 5.46 18.41
C LYS A 78 18.38 6.90 18.35
N ALA A 79 19.26 7.89 18.22
CA ALA A 79 18.89 9.30 18.13
C ALA A 79 18.05 9.66 16.90
N ALA A 80 18.24 8.95 15.77
CA ALA A 80 17.55 9.23 14.52
C ALA A 80 16.25 8.41 14.34
N ARG A 81 16.03 7.37 15.14
CA ARG A 81 14.87 6.48 15.01
C ARG A 81 13.53 7.20 15.19
N GLY A 82 13.42 8.07 16.19
CA GLY A 82 12.18 8.81 16.46
C GLY A 82 11.72 9.63 15.24
N PRO A 83 12.53 10.59 14.75
CA PRO A 83 12.22 11.36 13.55
C PRO A 83 11.92 10.49 12.32
N ALA A 84 12.72 9.45 12.09
CA ALA A 84 12.52 8.54 10.95
C ALA A 84 11.17 7.81 11.01
N ARG A 85 10.74 7.38 12.20
CA ARG A 85 9.43 6.71 12.42
C ARG A 85 8.24 7.64 12.16
N TYR A 86 8.35 8.91 12.54
CA TYR A 86 7.33 9.91 12.20
C TYR A 86 7.26 10.19 10.70
N PHE A 87 8.41 10.32 10.05
CA PHE A 87 8.47 10.47 8.60
C PHE A 87 7.87 9.26 7.90
N LEU A 88 8.25 8.06 8.32
CA LEU A 88 7.71 6.81 7.81
C LEU A 88 6.19 6.75 7.96
N LEU A 89 5.65 7.07 9.14
CA LEU A 89 4.20 7.15 9.34
C LEU A 89 3.52 8.10 8.35
N GLY A 90 4.08 9.30 8.16
CA GLY A 90 3.58 10.27 7.18
C GLY A 90 3.56 9.69 5.76
N THR A 91 4.66 9.08 5.32
CA THR A 91 4.74 8.45 3.98
C THR A 91 3.77 7.27 3.83
N SER A 92 3.58 6.45 4.87
CA SER A 92 2.63 5.33 4.85
C SER A 92 1.19 5.82 4.75
N THR A 93 0.83 6.90 5.47
CA THR A 93 -0.49 7.53 5.36
C THR A 93 -0.72 8.12 3.97
N ILE A 94 0.25 8.86 3.41
CA ILE A 94 0.16 9.40 2.05
C ILE A 94 -0.01 8.28 1.03
N THR A 95 0.75 7.18 1.18
CA THR A 95 0.66 6.01 0.32
C THR A 95 -0.73 5.40 0.39
N PHE A 96 -1.25 5.15 1.60
CA PHE A 96 -2.60 4.62 1.79
C PHE A 96 -3.66 5.49 1.12
N LEU A 97 -3.64 6.81 1.35
CA LEU A 97 -4.59 7.74 0.75
C LEU A 97 -4.45 7.80 -0.78
N GLY A 98 -3.22 7.73 -1.29
CA GLY A 98 -2.93 7.67 -2.73
C GLY A 98 -3.52 6.42 -3.38
N LEU A 99 -3.34 5.26 -2.76
CA LEU A 99 -3.91 3.99 -3.24
C LEU A 99 -5.43 3.96 -3.13
N MET A 100 -6.01 4.48 -2.04
CA MET A 100 -7.47 4.64 -1.90
C MET A 100 -8.03 5.55 -2.99
N LYS A 101 -7.39 6.69 -3.26
CA LYS A 101 -7.80 7.60 -4.33
C LYS A 101 -7.72 6.94 -5.71
N LEU A 102 -6.67 6.15 -5.95
CA LEU A 102 -6.50 5.38 -7.19
C LEU A 102 -7.62 4.37 -7.40
N ASN A 103 -8.06 3.70 -6.33
CA ASN A 103 -9.11 2.68 -6.43
C ASN A 103 -10.53 3.24 -6.48
N LEU A 104 -10.80 4.34 -5.77
CA LEU A 104 -12.17 4.79 -5.51
C LEU A 104 -12.58 6.05 -6.27
N ILE A 105 -11.64 6.95 -6.59
CA ILE A 105 -11.99 8.31 -7.03
C ILE A 105 -11.57 8.56 -8.48
N SER A 106 -10.30 8.32 -8.81
CA SER A 106 -9.71 8.90 -10.02
C SER A 106 -8.96 7.92 -10.91
N GLY A 107 -8.77 6.67 -10.47
CA GLY A 107 -7.93 5.71 -11.16
C GLY A 107 -8.66 4.44 -11.61
N PRO A 108 -8.02 3.64 -12.46
CA PRO A 108 -8.54 2.36 -12.91
C PRO A 108 -8.39 1.24 -11.85
N GLY A 109 -7.85 1.55 -10.67
CA GLY A 109 -7.45 0.58 -9.64
C GLY A 109 -5.99 0.15 -9.76
N ILE A 110 -5.45 -0.46 -8.69
CA ILE A 110 -4.05 -0.92 -8.63
C ILE A 110 -3.76 -1.93 -9.74
N THR A 111 -4.59 -2.96 -9.89
CA THR A 111 -4.38 -4.06 -10.84
C THR A 111 -4.33 -3.55 -12.28
N GLU A 112 -5.29 -2.73 -12.69
CA GLU A 112 -5.32 -2.19 -14.05
C GLU A 112 -4.24 -1.13 -14.29
N SER A 113 -3.82 -0.39 -13.26
CA SER A 113 -2.65 0.49 -13.36
C SER A 113 -1.38 -0.30 -13.67
N ILE A 114 -1.16 -1.43 -12.98
CA ILE A 114 -0.03 -2.33 -13.24
C ILE A 114 -0.18 -2.99 -14.62
N ARG A 115 -1.39 -3.42 -15.00
CA ARG A 115 -1.66 -3.97 -16.33
C ARG A 115 -1.33 -2.95 -17.42
N GLY A 116 -1.68 -1.68 -17.24
CA GLY A 116 -1.33 -0.60 -18.18
C GLY A 116 0.16 -0.32 -18.29
N LEU A 117 0.97 -0.65 -17.27
CA LEU A 117 2.43 -0.59 -17.34
C LEU A 117 3.02 -1.77 -18.12
N TRP A 118 2.42 -2.95 -18.04
CA TRP A 118 2.91 -4.18 -18.69
C TRP A 118 2.41 -4.38 -20.13
N TYR A 119 1.17 -3.99 -20.41
CA TYR A 119 0.57 -4.17 -21.73
C TYR A 119 0.55 -2.86 -22.49
N ARG A 120 0.92 -2.90 -23.77
CA ARG A 120 0.77 -1.73 -24.65
C ARG A 120 -0.72 -1.37 -24.74
N PRO A 121 -1.06 -0.06 -24.77
CA PRO A 121 -2.43 0.35 -25.05
C PRO A 121 -2.89 -0.31 -26.35
N LYS A 122 -4.07 -0.95 -26.31
CA LYS A 122 -4.67 -1.49 -27.52
C LYS A 122 -4.97 -0.31 -28.45
N LYS A 123 -4.46 -0.36 -29.67
CA LYS A 123 -4.49 0.75 -30.63
C LYS A 123 -5.88 0.82 -31.27
N ASP A 124 -6.89 1.17 -30.48
CA ASP A 124 -8.30 1.04 -30.86
C ASP A 124 -8.88 2.38 -31.32
N GLY A 125 -8.16 3.10 -32.19
CA GLY A 125 -8.61 4.35 -32.81
C GLY A 125 -7.77 4.72 -34.05
N PRO A 126 -8.31 5.49 -35.02
CA PRO A 126 -7.57 5.87 -36.21
C PRO A 126 -6.34 6.68 -35.80
N THR A 127 -5.18 6.28 -36.35
CA THR A 127 -3.90 6.97 -36.16
C THR A 127 -4.11 8.47 -36.36
N PRO A 128 -3.76 9.35 -35.41
CA PRO A 128 -3.81 10.79 -35.67
C PRO A 128 -2.83 11.07 -36.80
N THR A 129 -3.37 11.39 -37.97
CA THR A 129 -2.58 11.87 -39.09
C THR A 129 -1.99 13.20 -38.67
N VAL A 130 -0.72 13.19 -38.28
CA VAL A 130 0.08 14.41 -38.22
C VAL A 130 0.13 14.91 -39.65
N LYS A 131 -0.67 15.94 -39.97
CA LYS A 131 -0.48 16.70 -41.20
C LYS A 131 0.90 17.35 -41.08
N LYS A 132 1.81 16.90 -41.94
CA LYS A 132 3.09 17.58 -42.18
C LYS A 132 2.85 18.94 -42.80
#